data_AF-A0A2D6ZIF3-F1
#
_entry.id   AF-A0A2D6ZIF3-F1
#
_cell.length_a   1.000
_cell.length_b   1.000
_cell.length_c   1.000
_cell.angle_alpha   90.00
_cell.angle_beta   90.00
_cell.angle_gamma   90.00
#
_symmetry.space_group_name_H-M   'P 1'
#
loop_
_entity.id
_entity.type
_entity.pdbx_description
1 polymer ?
#
loop_
_entity_poly.entity_id
_entity_poly.type
_entity_poly.pdbx_seq_one_letter_code
_entity_poly.pdbx_strand_id
1 'polypeptide(L)' 'MSKDQEFEFFTHIPVTWDESKVLESKIGTYSTIARRSGDDWFVGSFNAVQSRKVEFPFDFLPKGKNTPLIFTATTSR' A
#
# COMPACT_ATOMS: atom_id res chain seq x y z
N MET A 1 -5.69 13.50 7.83
CA MET A 1 -5.42 14.10 6.51
C MET A 1 -6.43 15.20 6.28
N SER A 2 -6.12 16.28 5.55
CA SER A 2 -7.21 17.10 4.98
C SER A 2 -7.84 16.32 3.82
N LYS A 3 -9.13 16.58 3.54
CA LYS A 3 -9.87 15.94 2.45
C LYS A 3 -9.17 16.09 1.09
N ASP A 4 -8.47 17.19 0.88
CA ASP A 4 -7.79 17.53 -0.37
C ASP A 4 -6.55 16.65 -0.61
N GLN A 5 -5.80 16.32 0.44
CA GLN A 5 -4.62 15.46 0.34
C GLN A 5 -4.99 13.98 0.03
N GLU A 6 -6.12 13.50 0.54
CA GLU A 6 -6.60 12.15 0.20
C GLU A 6 -7.01 12.07 -1.26
N PHE A 7 -7.72 13.07 -1.77
CA PHE A 7 -8.12 13.13 -3.17
C PHE A 7 -6.93 13.18 -4.11
N GLU A 8 -5.95 14.04 -3.83
CA GLU A 8 -4.69 14.11 -4.60
C GLU A 8 -3.92 12.78 -4.59
N PHE A 9 -3.93 12.03 -3.49
CA PHE A 9 -3.31 10.69 -3.51
C PHE A 9 -4.00 9.78 -4.54
N PHE A 10 -5.34 9.73 -4.54
CA PHE A 10 -6.09 8.88 -5.47
C PHE A 10 -5.91 9.28 -6.94
N THR A 11 -5.74 10.56 -7.25
CA THR A 11 -5.50 11.02 -8.64
C THR A 11 -4.13 10.57 -9.17
N HIS A 12 -3.17 10.32 -8.29
CA HIS A 12 -1.81 9.87 -8.65
C HIS A 12 -1.65 8.34 -8.66
N ILE A 13 -2.68 7.56 -8.31
CA ILE A 13 -2.60 6.09 -8.34
C ILE A 13 -2.66 5.60 -9.80
N PRO A 14 -1.65 4.85 -10.26
CA PRO A 14 -1.66 4.21 -11.57
C PRO A 14 -2.80 3.19 -11.73
N VAL A 15 -3.35 3.11 -12.94
CA VAL A 15 -4.32 2.06 -13.31
C VAL A 15 -3.66 0.81 -13.90
N THR A 16 -2.40 0.93 -14.34
CA THR A 16 -1.55 -0.17 -14.81
C THR A 16 -0.30 -0.27 -13.95
N TRP A 17 0.22 -1.48 -13.82
CA TRP A 17 1.33 -1.79 -12.93
C TRP A 17 2.37 -2.61 -13.67
N ASP A 18 3.65 -2.28 -13.49
CA ASP A 18 4.77 -3.07 -14.01
C ASP A 18 4.96 -4.34 -13.21
N GLU A 19 4.70 -4.26 -11.90
CA GLU A 19 4.95 -5.34 -10.96
C GLU A 19 3.91 -5.34 -9.83
N SER A 20 3.51 -6.53 -9.40
CA SER A 20 2.63 -6.74 -8.26
C SER A 20 3.17 -7.86 -7.40
N LYS A 21 3.40 -7.59 -6.12
CA LYS A 21 3.85 -8.55 -5.11
C LYS A 21 2.84 -8.66 -4.00
N VAL A 22 2.37 -9.88 -3.75
CA VAL A 22 1.59 -10.19 -2.54
C VAL A 22 2.58 -10.32 -1.38
N LEU A 23 2.53 -9.40 -0.43
CA LEU A 23 3.39 -9.43 0.75
C LEU A 23 2.81 -10.40 1.78
N GLU A 24 1.50 -10.38 1.94
CA GLU A 24 0.76 -11.34 2.75
C GLU A 24 -0.69 -11.40 2.29
N SER A 25 -1.29 -12.58 2.44
CA SER A 25 -2.71 -12.76 2.13
C SER A 25 -3.25 -13.95 2.90
N LYS A 26 -4.46 -13.79 3.42
CA LYS A 26 -5.27 -14.88 3.93
C LYS A 26 -6.71 -14.66 3.49
N ILE A 27 -7.18 -15.58 2.64
CA ILE A 27 -8.51 -15.56 2.04
C ILE A 27 -9.58 -15.29 3.10
N GLY A 28 -10.46 -14.32 2.83
CA GLY A 28 -11.55 -13.93 3.72
C GLY A 28 -11.15 -13.12 4.95
N THR A 29 -9.87 -12.76 5.11
CA THR A 29 -9.42 -12.05 6.32
C THR A 29 -8.62 -10.78 6.02
N TYR A 30 -7.52 -10.87 5.29
CA TYR A 30 -6.68 -9.73 4.96
C TYR A 30 -5.83 -10.00 3.73
N SER A 31 -5.38 -8.93 3.07
CA SER A 31 -4.25 -9.03 2.15
C SER A 31 -3.54 -7.69 2.01
N THR A 32 -2.23 -7.78 1.80
CA THR A 32 -1.34 -6.64 1.62
C THR A 32 -0.52 -6.86 0.36
N ILE A 33 -0.58 -5.88 -0.54
CA ILE A 33 0.00 -5.98 -1.88
C ILE A 33 0.85 -4.74 -2.12
N ALA A 34 2.08 -4.94 -2.57
CA ALA A 34 2.95 -3.91 -3.11
C ALA A 34 2.87 -3.91 -4.63
N ARG A 35 2.67 -2.75 -5.24
CA ARG A 35 2.64 -2.59 -6.70
C ARG A 35 3.61 -1.51 -7.15
N ARG A 36 4.28 -1.73 -8.27
CA ARG A 36 5.26 -0.79 -8.86
C ARG A 36 4.74 -0.22 -10.17
N SER A 37 4.99 1.07 -10.37
CA SER A 37 4.83 1.76 -11.65
C SER A 37 6.04 2.66 -11.86
N GLY A 38 6.88 2.33 -12.84
CA GLY A 38 8.17 3.00 -13.01
C GLY A 38 9.07 2.80 -11.80
N ASP A 39 9.50 3.90 -11.19
CA ASP A 39 10.33 3.91 -9.97
C ASP A 39 9.51 3.90 -8.67
N ASP A 40 8.20 4.14 -8.75
CA ASP A 40 7.34 4.35 -7.58
C ASP A 40 6.70 3.03 -7.12
N TRP A 41 6.69 2.85 -5.80
CA TRP A 41 6.06 1.72 -5.14
C TRP A 41 4.88 2.17 -4.29
N PHE A 42 3.77 1.46 -4.43
CA PHE A 42 2.54 1.69 -3.70
C PHE A 42 2.19 0.45 -2.90
N VAL A 43 1.90 0.60 -1.61
CA VAL A 43 1.49 -0.53 -0.76
C VAL A 43 0.08 -0.29 -0.25
N GLY A 44 -0.80 -1.23 -0.56
CA GLY A 44 -2.18 -1.25 -0.07
C GLY A 44 -2.39 -2.46 0.83
N SER A 45 -3.04 -2.25 1.97
CA SER A 45 -3.47 -3.31 2.87
C SER A 45 -4.96 -3.21 3.12
N PHE A 46 -5.66 -4.33 3.00
CA PHE A 46 -7.07 -4.44 3.33
C PHE A 46 -7.29 -5.54 4.37
N ASN A 47 -8.17 -5.28 5.33
CA ASN A 47 -8.59 -6.18 6.40
C ASN A 47 -10.12 -6.23 6.44
N ALA A 48 -10.69 -7.41 6.62
CA ALA A 48 -12.13 -7.62 6.54
C ALA A 48 -12.86 -7.12 7.79
N VAL A 49 -12.51 -7.67 8.97
CA VAL A 49 -13.31 -7.47 10.20
C VAL A 49 -12.47 -6.99 11.37
N GLN A 50 -11.22 -7.44 11.50
CA GLN A 50 -10.39 -7.17 12.66
C GLN A 50 -9.28 -6.17 12.32
N SER A 51 -9.10 -5.17 13.18
CA SER A 51 -7.92 -4.30 13.16
C SER A 51 -6.67 -5.13 13.39
N ARG A 52 -5.61 -4.85 12.62
CA ARG A 52 -4.35 -5.58 12.71
C ARG A 52 -3.18 -4.65 12.52
N LYS A 53 -2.10 -4.93 13.25
CA LYS A 53 -0.79 -4.37 12.93
C LYS A 53 -0.18 -5.20 11.82
N VAL A 54 0.39 -4.51 10.84
CA VAL A 54 1.01 -5.11 9.67
C VAL A 54 2.48 -4.73 9.66
N GLU A 55 3.35 -5.73 9.66
CA GLU A 55 4.80 -5.55 9.55
C GLU A 55 5.28 -6.45 8.41
N PHE A 56 5.89 -5.84 7.40
CA PHE A 56 6.50 -6.55 6.29
C PHE A 56 7.85 -5.91 5.94
N PRO A 57 8.84 -6.71 5.51
CA PRO A 57 10.12 -6.16 5.09
C PRO A 57 9.99 -5.44 3.75
N PHE A 58 10.71 -4.32 3.59
CA PHE A 58 10.76 -3.55 2.35
C PHE A 58 11.80 -4.09 1.35
N ASP A 59 12.09 -5.40 1.40
CA ASP A 59 13.15 -6.04 0.61
C ASP A 59 12.88 -6.02 -0.91
N PHE A 60 11.66 -5.67 -1.31
CA PHE A 60 11.29 -5.47 -2.70
C PHE A 60 11.74 -4.11 -3.26
N LEU A 61 12.13 -3.17 -2.41
CA LEU A 61 12.64 -1.87 -2.85
C LEU A 61 14.09 -1.99 -3.34
N PRO A 62 14.46 -1.30 -4.43
CA PRO A 62 15.86 -1.18 -4.84
C PRO A 62 16.70 -0.57 -3.72
N LYS A 63 17.88 -1.16 -3.46
CA LYS A 63 18.80 -0.68 -2.41
C LYS A 63 19.19 0.79 -2.68
N GLY A 64 19.05 1.65 -1.66
CA GLY A 64 19.55 3.03 -1.69
C GLY A 64 18.57 4.11 -2.15
N LYS A 65 17.32 3.78 -2.54
CA LYS A 65 16.25 4.76 -2.79
C LYS A 65 15.20 4.65 -1.68
N ASN A 66 15.14 5.60 -0.74
CA ASN A 66 14.19 5.55 0.37
C ASN A 66 13.70 6.95 0.81
N THR A 67 12.53 7.35 0.32
CA THR A 67 11.63 8.25 1.07
C THR A 67 10.28 7.56 1.14
N PRO A 68 10.00 6.75 2.18
CA PRO A 68 8.74 6.05 2.26
C PRO A 68 7.62 7.05 2.56
N LEU A 69 6.74 7.28 1.59
CA LEU A 69 5.49 7.99 1.82
C LEU A 69 4.44 6.95 2.19
N ILE A 70 4.23 6.78 3.50
CA ILE A 70 3.34 5.77 4.07
C ILE A 70 1.94 6.38 4.20
N PHE A 71 0.99 5.85 3.43
CA PHE A 71 -0.43 6.19 3.58
C PHE A 71 -1.14 5.09 4.36
N THR A 72 -1.66 5.44 5.54
CA THR A 72 -2.54 4.56 6.32
C THR A 72 -3.95 5.11 6.29
N ALA A 73 -4.83 4.50 5.50
CA ALA A 73 -6.27 4.73 5.63
C ALA A 73 -6.80 3.81 6.74
N THR A 74 -7.14 4.37 7.89
CA THR A 74 -7.85 3.64 8.95
C THR A 74 -9.34 3.90 8.77
N THR A 75 -10.10 2.90 8.34
CA THR A 75 -11.56 2.96 8.44
C THR A 75 -11.94 2.69 9.89
N SER A 76 -12.02 3.73 10.72
CA SER A 76 -12.80 3.66 11.96
C SER A 76 -14.26 3.67 11.57
N ARG A 77 -15.03 2.67 12.03
CA ARG A 77 -16.45 2.90 12.28
C ARG A 77 -16.60 3.74 13.54
#